data_AF-A0A0N1IJ51-F1
#
_entry.id   AF-A0A0N1IJ51-F1
#
_cell.length_a   1.000
_cell.length_b   1.000
_cell.length_c   1.000
_cell.angle_alpha   90.00
_cell.angle_beta   90.00
_cell.angle_gamma   90.00
#
_symmetry.space_group_name_H-M   'P 1'
#
loop_
_entity.id
_entity.type
_entity.pdbx_description
1 polymer ?
#
loop_
_entity_poly.entity_id
_entity_poly.type
_entity_poly.pdbx_seq_one_letter_code
_entity_poly.pdbx_strand_id
1 'polypeptide(L)'
;MELSSMDPAAQQELQRMRQAIEKYAARLDSLGAELKSIEEQNLNDNVSRQIQQYNEVSQSKAEIFAEDALDNIVRLQNQLKIVRRRNQLLARENTMQEKLVRDRAKKLETTCAELQNVMTATGWYDGKNEVQFSQIERERADIHDMAFVEASLQADIKNAHLANAKLEKIVMALHAKAQEGEERRNKYMQLRSDIRVREKECNELRAKAQRMAADNQQLQLVAQSESEAGLVEASTACMEGDRTFLSDAVQDIKVACRRQDNVIKAQIARQQQLQTRLDTVMRALREMRLAREFERNVAKSALVPSASREEPEDVAEVLPENEYIPVDTYRLLYKNNEMMRTNVARKNMLVLEKESAVQSMEAKVASNIESHNEVARHDEEVQMYGTDSIRMTQQQLETEVNTLSQQIEKLHAANVELRATISKKTRMAQARKSTAVRQK
;
A
#
# COMPACT_ATOMS: atom_id res chain seq x y z
N MET A 1 -36.06 44.71 53.05
CA MET A 1 -34.84 45.27 52.42
C MET A 1 -34.08 44.12 51.79
N GLU A 2 -33.97 44.20 50.46
CA GLU A 2 -32.96 43.59 49.59
C GLU A 2 -32.80 42.06 49.56
N LEU A 3 -33.80 41.34 49.05
CA LEU A 3 -33.63 39.98 48.49
C LEU A 3 -34.45 39.78 47.18
N SER A 4 -34.71 40.85 46.43
CA SER A 4 -35.61 40.82 45.26
C SER A 4 -34.98 41.42 44.00
N SER A 5 -33.70 41.17 43.74
CA SER A 5 -33.08 41.45 42.43
C SER A 5 -31.76 40.68 42.23
N MET A 6 -31.78 39.36 42.41
CA MET A 6 -30.71 38.53 41.85
C MET A 6 -31.17 38.00 40.49
N ASP A 7 -30.34 38.28 39.48
CA ASP A 7 -30.53 37.85 38.10
C ASP A 7 -30.81 36.34 38.05
N PRO A 8 -31.91 35.87 37.44
CA PRO A 8 -32.27 34.44 37.39
C PRO A 8 -31.14 33.55 36.83
N ALA A 9 -30.28 34.09 35.95
CA ALA A 9 -29.10 33.40 35.46
C ALA A 9 -28.06 33.11 36.56
N ALA A 10 -27.83 34.07 37.48
CA ALA A 10 -26.90 33.91 38.59
C ALA A 10 -27.41 32.90 39.63
N GLN A 11 -28.73 32.82 39.84
CA GLN A 11 -29.33 31.82 40.71
C GLN A 11 -29.20 30.40 40.14
N GLN A 12 -29.37 30.24 38.83
CA GLN A 12 -29.23 28.95 38.16
C GLN A 12 -27.78 28.44 38.18
N GLU A 13 -26.81 29.34 38.02
CA GLU A 13 -25.39 28.98 38.07
C GLU A 13 -24.93 28.64 39.49
N LEU A 14 -25.40 29.37 40.51
CA LEU A 14 -25.18 29.00 41.92
C LEU A 14 -25.77 27.61 42.25
N GLN A 15 -26.92 27.27 41.65
CA GLN A 15 -27.54 25.96 41.85
C GLN A 15 -26.72 24.84 41.17
N ARG A 16 -26.15 25.10 39.98
CA ARG A 16 -25.22 24.17 39.32
C ARG A 16 -23.93 23.98 40.11
N MET A 17 -23.35 25.05 40.63
CA MET A 17 -22.13 24.98 41.45
C MET A 17 -22.37 24.18 42.73
N ARG A 18 -23.51 24.37 43.41
CA ARG A 18 -23.87 23.57 44.60
C ARG A 18 -24.02 22.08 44.26
N GLN A 19 -24.68 21.75 43.15
CA GLN A 19 -24.80 20.35 42.70
C GLN A 19 -23.45 19.73 42.34
N ALA A 20 -22.52 20.51 41.76
CA ALA A 20 -21.17 20.04 41.48
C ALA A 20 -20.40 19.77 42.78
N ILE A 21 -20.47 20.68 43.76
CA ILE A 21 -19.82 20.53 45.07
C ILE A 21 -20.36 19.27 45.78
N GLU A 22 -21.67 19.06 45.79
CA GLU A 22 -22.27 17.85 46.40
C GLU A 22 -21.81 16.57 45.70
N LYS A 23 -21.71 16.57 44.37
CA LYS A 23 -21.19 15.42 43.60
C LYS A 23 -19.72 15.14 43.91
N TYR A 24 -18.88 16.16 44.00
CA TYR A 24 -17.46 15.98 44.31
C TYR A 24 -17.23 15.57 45.77
N ALA A 25 -18.03 16.08 46.71
CA ALA A 25 -18.01 15.63 48.10
C ALA A 25 -18.40 14.15 48.22
N ALA A 26 -19.47 13.72 47.55
CA ALA A 26 -19.86 12.31 47.51
C ALA A 26 -18.79 11.40 46.88
N ARG A 27 -18.03 11.91 45.89
CA ARG A 27 -16.92 11.17 45.28
C ARG A 27 -15.72 11.04 46.22
N LEU A 28 -15.43 12.06 47.03
CA LEU A 28 -14.39 12.00 48.06
C LEU A 28 -14.73 10.99 49.15
N ASP A 29 -16.00 10.96 49.59
CA ASP A 29 -16.47 9.98 50.58
C ASP A 29 -16.39 8.55 50.04
N SER A 30 -16.71 8.33 48.75
CA SER A 30 -16.58 7.00 48.13
C SER A 30 -15.12 6.55 48.05
N LEU A 31 -14.20 7.44 47.65
CA LEU A 31 -12.77 7.14 47.62
C LEU A 31 -12.21 6.86 49.03
N GLY A 32 -12.68 7.58 50.05
CA GLY A 32 -12.33 7.31 51.44
C GLY A 32 -12.79 5.94 51.93
N ALA A 33 -13.97 5.48 51.49
CA ALA A 33 -14.48 4.14 51.79
C ALA A 33 -13.71 3.02 51.05
N GLU A 34 -13.34 3.26 49.78
CA GLU A 34 -12.53 2.33 48.99
C GLU A 34 -11.13 2.15 49.59
N LEU A 35 -10.49 3.24 50.05
CA LEU A 35 -9.18 3.17 50.71
C LEU A 35 -9.24 2.35 52.00
N LYS A 36 -10.26 2.55 52.85
CA LYS A 36 -10.46 1.75 54.06
C LYS A 36 -10.68 0.27 53.74
N SER A 37 -11.45 -0.04 52.70
CA SER A 37 -11.67 -1.41 52.24
C SER A 37 -10.37 -2.09 51.79
N ILE A 38 -9.50 -1.36 51.07
CA ILE A 38 -8.18 -1.87 50.65
C ILE A 38 -7.27 -2.10 51.86
N GLU A 39 -7.28 -1.20 52.85
CA GLU A 39 -6.53 -1.37 54.10
C GLU A 39 -7.00 -2.61 54.89
N GLU A 40 -8.32 -2.82 54.99
CA GLU A 40 -8.92 -3.99 55.64
C GLU A 40 -8.66 -5.30 54.88
N GLN A 41 -8.62 -5.27 53.55
CA GLN A 41 -8.27 -6.43 52.71
C GLN A 41 -6.79 -6.80 52.85
N ASN A 42 -5.89 -5.81 52.91
CA ASN A 42 -4.47 -6.05 53.14
C ASN A 42 -4.18 -6.64 54.53
N LEU A 43 -4.93 -6.24 55.56
CA LEU A 43 -4.86 -6.83 56.90
C LEU A 43 -5.43 -8.27 56.97
N ASN A 44 -6.39 -8.59 56.10
CA ASN A 44 -7.05 -9.90 56.04
C ASN A 44 -6.46 -10.87 55.03
N ASP A 45 -5.37 -10.49 54.35
CA ASP A 45 -4.76 -11.31 53.32
C ASP A 45 -4.21 -12.64 53.89
N ASN A 46 -4.54 -13.73 53.20
CA ASN A 46 -4.35 -15.11 53.67
C ASN A 46 -2.86 -15.43 53.89
N VAL A 47 -1.99 -14.75 53.14
CA VAL A 47 -0.52 -14.85 53.21
C VAL A 47 0.02 -14.14 54.47
N SER A 48 -0.55 -12.99 54.84
CA SER A 48 -0.16 -12.25 56.05
C SER A 48 -0.55 -13.01 57.33
N ARG A 49 -1.72 -13.66 57.33
CA ARG A 49 -2.12 -14.56 58.43
C ARG A 49 -1.25 -15.80 58.53
N GLN A 50 -0.89 -16.42 57.41
CA GLN A 50 0.04 -17.55 57.42
C GLN A 50 1.39 -17.15 58.01
N ILE A 51 1.96 -16.00 57.62
CA ILE A 51 3.24 -15.54 58.17
C ILE A 51 3.15 -15.26 59.68
N GLN A 52 2.06 -14.68 60.17
CA GLN A 52 1.85 -14.47 61.61
C GLN A 52 1.72 -15.81 62.36
N GLN A 53 0.88 -16.74 61.89
CA GLN A 53 0.73 -18.07 62.47
C GLN A 53 2.04 -18.87 62.47
N TYR A 54 2.88 -18.73 61.44
CA TYR A 54 4.17 -19.42 61.35
C TYR A 54 5.29 -18.76 62.18
N ASN A 55 5.25 -17.43 62.37
CA ASN A 55 6.17 -16.72 63.27
C ASN A 55 5.88 -17.04 64.74
N GLU A 56 4.62 -17.25 65.12
CA GLU A 56 4.24 -17.72 66.46
C GLU A 56 4.79 -19.12 66.76
N VAL A 57 4.86 -20.02 65.77
CA VAL A 57 5.46 -21.36 65.89
C VAL A 57 7.01 -21.31 65.98
N SER A 58 7.66 -20.27 65.47
CA SER A 58 9.13 -20.13 65.50
C SER A 58 9.67 -19.46 66.78
N GLN A 59 8.80 -18.95 67.66
CA GLN A 59 9.24 -18.29 68.91
C GLN A 59 9.46 -19.24 70.09
N SER A 60 9.18 -20.54 69.97
CA SER A 60 9.67 -21.51 70.96
C SER A 60 11.17 -21.75 70.75
N LYS A 61 11.99 -21.04 71.52
CA LYS A 61 13.43 -21.35 71.68
C LYS A 61 13.58 -22.68 72.43
N ALA A 62 13.30 -23.79 71.77
CA ALA A 62 13.74 -25.12 72.20
C ALA A 62 14.97 -25.51 71.37
N GLU A 63 15.96 -26.11 72.02
CA GLU A 63 17.15 -26.66 71.36
C GLU A 63 16.73 -27.63 70.25
N ILE A 64 17.15 -27.35 69.02
CA ILE A 64 16.81 -28.18 67.85
C ILE A 64 17.71 -29.42 67.92
N PHE A 65 17.14 -30.59 68.14
CA PHE A 65 17.87 -31.87 68.07
C PHE A 65 18.41 -32.08 66.64
N ALA A 66 19.59 -32.71 66.51
CA ALA A 66 20.29 -32.88 65.23
C ALA A 66 19.46 -33.63 64.16
N GLU A 67 18.53 -34.49 64.59
CA GLU A 67 17.61 -35.23 63.72
C GLU A 67 16.57 -34.31 63.05
N ASP A 68 16.12 -33.24 63.72
CA ASP A 68 15.13 -32.28 63.21
C ASP A 68 15.77 -31.08 62.49
N ALA A 69 17.09 -30.93 62.57
CA ALA A 69 17.81 -29.79 62.01
C ALA A 69 17.68 -29.71 60.48
N LEU A 70 17.67 -30.86 59.79
CA LEU A 70 17.50 -30.93 58.34
C LEU A 70 16.10 -30.47 57.89
N ASP A 71 15.06 -30.91 58.59
CA ASP A 71 13.69 -30.49 58.31
C ASP A 71 13.50 -28.98 58.57
N ASN A 72 14.16 -28.47 59.61
CA ASN A 72 14.12 -27.04 59.92
C ASN A 72 14.89 -26.20 58.88
N ILE A 73 16.02 -26.71 58.37
CA ILE A 73 16.76 -26.09 57.24
C ILE A 73 15.89 -26.07 55.99
N VAL A 74 15.25 -27.19 55.63
CA VAL A 74 14.35 -27.27 54.46
C VAL A 74 13.17 -26.30 54.63
N ARG A 75 12.61 -26.20 55.84
CA ARG A 75 11.53 -25.26 56.17
C ARG A 75 11.96 -23.80 55.99
N LEU A 76 13.10 -23.40 56.55
CA LEU A 76 13.64 -22.04 56.40
C LEU A 76 14.03 -21.72 54.95
N GLN A 77 14.56 -22.70 54.20
CA GLN A 77 14.82 -22.56 52.76
C GLN A 77 13.54 -22.34 51.97
N ASN A 78 12.45 -23.05 52.30
CA ASN A 78 11.15 -22.85 51.67
C ASN A 78 10.56 -21.48 52.02
N GLN A 79 10.67 -21.03 53.28
CA GLN A 79 10.26 -19.68 53.68
C GLN A 79 11.04 -18.60 52.91
N LEU A 80 12.35 -18.78 52.78
CA LEU A 80 13.21 -17.86 52.03
C LEU A 80 12.89 -17.87 50.52
N LYS A 81 12.53 -19.02 49.93
CA LYS A 81 12.03 -19.10 48.55
C LYS A 81 10.71 -18.34 48.37
N ILE A 82 9.78 -18.49 49.30
CA ILE A 82 8.48 -17.78 49.26
C ILE A 82 8.70 -16.27 49.37
N VAL A 83 9.53 -15.82 50.32
CA VAL A 83 9.83 -14.40 50.51
C VAL A 83 10.54 -13.81 49.28
N ARG A 84 11.51 -14.52 48.69
CA ARG A 84 12.16 -14.10 47.44
C ARG A 84 11.17 -13.97 46.29
N ARG A 85 10.27 -14.94 46.13
CA ARG A 85 9.22 -14.90 45.10
C ARG A 85 8.27 -13.72 45.31
N ARG A 86 7.88 -13.42 46.56
CA ARG A 86 7.06 -12.25 46.90
C ARG A 86 7.76 -10.94 46.55
N ASN A 87 9.02 -10.79 46.94
CA ASN A 87 9.78 -9.57 46.64
C ASN A 87 9.98 -9.37 45.13
N GLN A 88 10.15 -10.45 44.37
CA GLN A 88 10.22 -10.36 42.90
C GLN A 88 8.87 -9.94 42.28
N LEU A 89 7.75 -10.44 42.80
CA LEU A 89 6.41 -10.02 42.35
C LEU A 89 6.14 -8.55 42.69
N LEU A 90 6.44 -8.13 43.92
CA LEU A 90 6.30 -6.72 44.34
C LEU A 90 7.20 -5.79 43.53
N ALA A 91 8.43 -6.20 43.21
CA ALA A 91 9.32 -5.41 42.35
C ALA A 91 8.75 -5.23 40.95
N ARG A 92 8.18 -6.30 40.35
CA ARG A 92 7.52 -6.21 39.03
C ARG A 92 6.30 -5.31 39.08
N GLU A 93 5.48 -5.42 40.12
CA GLU A 93 4.31 -4.56 40.32
C GLU A 93 4.70 -3.09 40.45
N ASN A 94 5.71 -2.78 41.27
CA ASN A 94 6.24 -1.41 41.40
C ASN A 94 6.75 -0.86 40.06
N THR A 95 7.46 -1.65 39.26
CA THR A 95 7.92 -1.19 37.93
C THR A 95 6.75 -0.91 36.97
N MET A 96 5.67 -1.68 37.04
CA MET A 96 4.47 -1.46 36.25
C MET A 96 3.73 -0.19 36.71
N GLN A 97 3.57 -0.01 38.02
CA GLN A 97 2.93 1.17 38.59
C GLN A 97 3.72 2.44 38.28
N GLU A 98 5.05 2.40 38.37
CA GLU A 98 5.90 3.54 38.01
C GLU A 98 5.75 3.90 36.52
N LYS A 99 5.67 2.91 35.63
CA LYS A 99 5.38 3.14 34.20
C LYS A 99 4.00 3.80 34.00
N LEU A 100 2.96 3.28 34.64
CA LEU A 100 1.60 3.85 34.57
C LEU A 100 1.54 5.29 35.08
N VAL A 101 2.27 5.62 36.14
CA VAL A 101 2.36 6.98 36.67
C VAL A 101 3.05 7.91 35.67
N ARG A 102 4.16 7.49 35.06
CA ARG A 102 4.84 8.28 34.02
C ARG A 102 3.95 8.51 32.80
N ASP A 103 3.24 7.48 32.35
CA ASP A 103 2.32 7.58 31.20
C ASP A 103 1.15 8.54 31.50
N ARG A 104 0.60 8.47 32.72
CA ARG A 104 -0.44 9.41 33.18
C ARG A 104 0.08 10.84 33.30
N ALA A 105 1.28 11.04 33.83
CA ALA A 105 1.91 12.35 33.94
C ALA A 105 2.16 12.98 32.56
N LYS A 106 2.66 12.19 31.60
CA LYS A 106 2.86 12.63 30.21
C LYS A 106 1.54 13.01 29.54
N LYS A 107 0.49 12.20 29.75
CA LYS A 107 -0.86 12.53 29.23
C LYS A 107 -1.42 13.81 29.85
N LEU A 108 -1.20 14.01 31.15
CA LEU A 108 -1.61 15.23 31.84
C LEU A 108 -0.87 16.45 31.27
N GLU A 109 0.44 16.34 31.08
CA GLU A 109 1.29 17.38 30.48
C GLU A 109 0.81 17.76 29.07
N THR A 110 0.50 16.77 28.23
CA THR A 110 -0.06 17.04 26.88
C THR A 110 -1.42 17.74 26.97
N THR A 111 -2.31 17.28 27.86
CA THR A 111 -3.63 17.92 28.01
C THR A 111 -3.53 19.34 28.57
N CYS A 112 -2.56 19.61 29.46
CA CYS A 112 -2.30 20.95 29.97
C CYS A 112 -1.76 21.86 28.87
N ALA A 113 -0.84 21.37 28.04
CA ALA A 113 -0.32 22.12 26.89
C ALA A 113 -1.42 22.40 25.85
N GLU A 114 -2.28 21.44 25.56
CA GLU A 114 -3.44 21.62 24.69
C GLU A 114 -4.42 22.64 25.26
N LEU A 115 -4.75 22.54 26.55
CA LEU A 115 -5.61 23.51 27.23
C LEU A 115 -5.01 24.91 27.16
N GLN A 116 -3.71 25.05 27.42
CA GLN A 116 -3.01 26.33 27.34
C GLN A 116 -2.99 26.89 25.91
N ASN A 117 -2.80 26.05 24.91
CA ASN A 117 -2.92 26.44 23.50
C ASN A 117 -4.32 26.92 23.17
N VAL A 118 -5.36 26.20 23.57
CA VAL A 118 -6.77 26.62 23.40
C VAL A 118 -7.01 27.95 24.09
N MET A 119 -6.56 28.11 25.34
CA MET A 119 -6.70 29.37 26.08
C MET A 119 -5.98 30.53 25.39
N THR A 120 -4.76 30.33 24.87
CA THR A 120 -4.03 31.36 24.11
C THR A 120 -4.72 31.73 22.80
N ALA A 121 -5.22 30.74 22.05
CA ALA A 121 -5.86 30.97 20.75
C ALA A 121 -7.24 31.63 20.89
N THR A 122 -7.98 31.27 21.95
CA THR A 122 -9.35 31.75 22.18
C THR A 122 -9.41 32.99 23.07
N GLY A 123 -8.29 33.39 23.69
CA GLY A 123 -8.24 34.52 24.62
C GLY A 123 -8.98 34.25 25.93
N TRP A 124 -9.26 32.99 26.25
CA TRP A 124 -9.99 32.56 27.45
C TRP A 124 -9.06 32.58 28.67
N TYR A 125 -8.51 33.76 28.97
CA TYR A 125 -7.84 34.02 30.23
C TYR A 125 -8.85 34.41 31.32
N ASP A 126 -8.37 34.27 32.55
CA ASP A 126 -9.02 34.53 33.83
C ASP A 126 -10.13 35.59 33.80
N GLY A 127 -11.22 35.28 34.50
CA GLY A 127 -12.55 35.84 34.25
C GLY A 127 -12.59 37.37 34.11
N LYS A 128 -13.46 37.79 33.16
CA LYS A 128 -13.92 39.16 32.80
C LYS A 128 -13.37 39.66 31.46
N ASN A 129 -13.83 39.05 30.37
CA ASN A 129 -14.17 39.82 29.18
C ASN A 129 -15.63 39.54 28.87
N GLU A 130 -16.45 40.59 28.86
CA GLU A 130 -17.83 40.54 28.39
C GLU A 130 -17.81 40.08 26.94
N VAL A 131 -18.05 38.79 26.71
CA VAL A 131 -18.19 38.26 25.36
C VAL A 131 -19.45 38.89 24.78
N GLN A 132 -19.28 39.79 23.83
CA GLN A 132 -20.40 40.47 23.17
C GLN A 132 -21.25 39.39 22.49
N PHE A 133 -22.45 39.12 23.01
CA PHE A 133 -23.38 38.12 22.48
C PHE A 133 -23.63 38.27 20.96
N SER A 134 -23.56 39.51 20.46
CA SER A 134 -23.67 39.80 19.02
C SER A 134 -22.58 39.17 18.16
N GLN A 135 -21.38 38.93 18.70
CA GLN A 135 -20.28 38.29 17.99
C GLN A 135 -20.45 36.76 17.96
N ILE A 136 -20.92 36.16 19.05
CA ILE A 136 -21.27 34.72 19.10
C ILE A 136 -22.42 34.41 18.12
N GLU A 137 -23.42 35.28 18.03
CA GLU A 137 -24.54 35.07 17.10
C GLU A 137 -24.09 35.17 15.63
N ARG A 138 -23.16 36.07 15.30
CA ARG A 138 -22.55 36.14 13.96
C ARG A 138 -21.72 34.91 13.66
N GLU A 139 -20.86 34.48 14.58
CA GLU A 139 -20.04 33.28 14.39
C GLU A 139 -20.90 32.01 14.25
N ARG A 140 -22.04 31.93 14.94
CA ARG A 140 -23.02 30.84 14.75
C ARG A 140 -23.69 30.89 13.37
N ALA A 141 -24.00 32.07 12.86
CA ALA A 141 -24.53 32.23 11.52
C ALA A 141 -23.48 31.84 10.47
N ASP A 142 -22.23 32.28 10.64
CA ASP A 142 -21.12 31.93 9.76
C ASP A 142 -20.85 30.41 9.74
N ILE A 143 -20.91 29.75 10.91
CA ILE A 143 -20.79 28.28 11.00
C ILE A 143 -21.93 27.57 10.25
N HIS A 144 -23.16 28.08 10.36
CA HIS A 144 -24.30 27.53 9.67
C HIS A 144 -24.18 27.70 8.14
N ASP A 145 -23.72 28.87 7.69
CA ASP A 145 -23.48 29.15 6.28
C ASP A 145 -22.33 28.29 5.72
N MET A 146 -21.25 28.09 6.48
CA MET A 146 -20.18 27.17 6.10
C MET A 146 -20.69 25.72 6.00
N ALA A 147 -21.53 25.27 6.93
CA ALA A 147 -22.10 23.92 6.88
C ALA A 147 -22.99 23.73 5.64
N PHE A 148 -23.71 24.77 5.22
CA PHE A 148 -24.50 24.73 3.98
C PHE A 148 -23.60 24.67 2.73
N VAL A 149 -22.52 25.46 2.71
CA VAL A 149 -21.54 25.43 1.62
C VAL A 149 -20.84 24.07 1.55
N GLU A 150 -20.49 23.48 2.69
CA GLU A 150 -19.90 22.13 2.76
C GLU A 150 -20.86 21.07 2.18
N ALA A 151 -22.13 21.12 2.56
CA ALA A 151 -23.14 20.19 2.03
C ALA A 151 -23.30 20.34 0.50
N SER A 152 -23.26 21.57 -0.02
CA SER A 152 -23.30 21.82 -1.47
C SER A 152 -22.05 21.26 -2.17
N LEU A 153 -20.86 21.49 -1.61
CA LEU A 153 -19.61 20.99 -2.16
C LEU A 153 -19.56 19.45 -2.14
N GLN A 154 -20.05 18.80 -1.09
CA GLN A 154 -20.15 17.34 -1.04
C GLN A 154 -21.10 16.80 -2.13
N ALA A 155 -22.22 17.47 -2.40
CA ALA A 155 -23.11 17.12 -3.49
C ALA A 155 -22.44 17.28 -4.87
N ASP A 156 -21.69 18.36 -5.07
CA ASP A 156 -20.94 18.60 -6.31
C ASP A 156 -19.84 17.56 -6.53
N ILE A 157 -19.09 17.21 -5.48
CA ILE A 157 -18.08 16.15 -5.51
C ILE A 157 -18.73 14.82 -5.92
N LYS A 158 -19.89 14.48 -5.35
CA LYS A 158 -20.62 13.26 -5.72
C LYS A 158 -21.06 13.27 -7.18
N ASN A 159 -21.55 14.40 -7.68
CA ASN A 159 -21.92 14.56 -9.09
C ASN A 159 -20.71 14.46 -10.02
N ALA A 160 -19.57 15.03 -9.63
CA ALA A 160 -18.31 14.93 -10.37
C ALA A 160 -17.81 13.47 -10.45
N HIS A 161 -17.89 12.71 -9.36
CA HIS A 161 -17.55 11.28 -9.37
C HIS A 161 -18.43 10.48 -10.33
N LEU A 162 -19.74 10.75 -10.36
CA LEU A 162 -20.65 10.11 -11.32
C LEU A 162 -20.33 10.48 -12.77
N ALA A 163 -19.96 11.74 -13.03
CA ALA A 163 -19.55 12.19 -14.35
C ALA A 163 -18.24 11.52 -14.79
N ASN A 164 -17.25 11.44 -13.89
CA ASN A 164 -15.97 10.76 -14.14
C ASN A 164 -16.17 9.27 -14.45
N ALA A 165 -17.00 8.56 -13.68
CA ALA A 165 -17.29 7.15 -13.95
C ALA A 165 -17.96 6.93 -15.32
N LYS A 166 -18.82 7.86 -15.77
CA LYS A 166 -19.40 7.83 -17.12
C LYS A 166 -18.34 8.06 -18.20
N LEU A 167 -17.45 9.03 -18.00
CA LEU A 167 -16.36 9.32 -18.92
C LEU A 167 -15.38 8.15 -19.03
N GLU A 168 -14.98 7.55 -17.91
CA GLU A 168 -14.12 6.35 -17.89
C GLU A 168 -14.73 5.21 -18.70
N LYS A 169 -16.03 4.94 -18.53
CA LYS A 169 -16.73 3.93 -19.31
C LYS A 169 -16.71 4.22 -20.81
N ILE A 170 -16.88 5.49 -21.20
CA ILE A 170 -16.80 5.92 -22.61
C ILE A 170 -15.38 5.75 -23.15
N VAL A 171 -14.36 6.13 -22.37
CA VAL A 171 -12.94 5.98 -22.73
C VAL A 171 -12.60 4.51 -22.95
N MET A 172 -13.01 3.63 -22.05
CA MET A 172 -12.81 2.18 -22.22
C MET A 172 -13.49 1.65 -23.49
N ALA A 173 -14.72 2.08 -23.78
CA ALA A 173 -15.43 1.67 -25.00
C ALA A 173 -14.74 2.20 -26.28
N LEU A 174 -14.22 3.43 -26.26
CA LEU A 174 -13.45 3.99 -27.37
C LEU A 174 -12.12 3.27 -27.56
N HIS A 175 -11.45 2.89 -26.47
CA HIS A 175 -10.20 2.13 -26.53
C HIS A 175 -10.43 0.75 -27.17
N ALA A 176 -11.49 0.05 -26.80
CA ALA A 176 -11.87 -1.22 -27.43
C ALA A 176 -12.14 -1.06 -28.94
N LYS A 177 -12.85 0.00 -29.35
CA LYS A 177 -13.07 0.30 -30.79
C LYS A 177 -11.77 0.62 -31.53
N ALA A 178 -10.83 1.31 -30.88
CA ALA A 178 -9.53 1.61 -31.47
C ALA A 178 -8.72 0.34 -31.70
N GLN A 179 -8.70 -0.58 -30.73
CA GLN A 179 -8.05 -1.89 -30.86
C GLN A 179 -8.67 -2.71 -31.99
N GLU A 180 -10.00 -2.78 -32.08
CA GLU A 180 -10.70 -3.48 -33.17
C GLU A 180 -10.35 -2.87 -34.55
N GLY A 181 -10.22 -1.54 -34.62
CA GLY A 181 -9.75 -0.84 -35.82
C GLY A 181 -8.32 -1.20 -36.22
N GLU A 182 -7.42 -1.34 -35.24
CA GLU A 182 -6.03 -1.76 -35.45
C GLU A 182 -5.94 -3.22 -35.93
N GLU A 183 -6.73 -4.12 -35.35
CA GLU A 183 -6.84 -5.51 -35.81
C GLU A 183 -7.33 -5.60 -37.26
N ARG A 184 -8.37 -4.84 -37.61
CA ARG A 184 -8.88 -4.77 -38.99
C ARG A 184 -7.81 -4.24 -39.95
N ARG A 185 -7.06 -3.21 -39.55
CA ARG A 185 -5.95 -2.66 -40.34
C ARG A 185 -4.85 -3.71 -40.55
N ASN A 186 -4.49 -4.46 -39.52
CA ASN A 186 -3.49 -5.51 -39.61
C ASN A 186 -3.93 -6.64 -40.56
N LYS A 187 -5.20 -7.10 -40.45
CA LYS A 187 -5.79 -8.07 -41.38
C LYS A 187 -5.76 -7.56 -42.83
N TYR A 188 -6.11 -6.30 -43.06
CA TYR A 188 -6.04 -5.69 -44.39
C TYR A 188 -4.61 -5.66 -44.95
N MET A 189 -3.63 -5.30 -44.13
CA MET A 189 -2.22 -5.27 -44.56
C MET A 189 -1.68 -6.67 -44.87
N GLN A 190 -2.09 -7.69 -44.12
CA GLN A 190 -1.78 -9.09 -44.43
C GLN A 190 -2.39 -9.52 -45.76
N LEU A 191 -3.70 -9.32 -45.96
CA LEU A 191 -4.39 -9.61 -47.22
C LEU A 191 -3.74 -8.91 -48.43
N ARG A 192 -3.35 -7.64 -48.27
CA ARG A 192 -2.64 -6.90 -49.32
C ARG A 192 -1.28 -7.50 -49.64
N SER A 193 -0.55 -7.98 -48.63
CA SER A 193 0.72 -8.69 -48.82
C SER A 193 0.50 -10.00 -49.56
N ASP A 194 -0.51 -10.78 -49.17
CA ASP A 194 -0.83 -12.07 -49.77
C ASP A 194 -1.21 -11.93 -51.25
N ILE A 195 -2.04 -10.93 -51.59
CA ILE A 195 -2.36 -10.61 -52.99
C ILE A 195 -1.09 -10.31 -53.77
N ARG A 196 -0.18 -9.50 -53.21
CA ARG A 196 1.08 -9.13 -53.89
C ARG A 196 1.98 -10.34 -54.12
N VAL A 197 2.05 -11.26 -53.16
CA VAL A 197 2.80 -12.52 -53.29
C VAL A 197 2.17 -13.36 -54.40
N ARG A 198 0.86 -13.56 -54.38
CA ARG A 198 0.12 -14.32 -55.41
C ARG A 198 0.26 -13.71 -56.80
N GLU A 199 0.18 -12.39 -56.94
CA GLU A 199 0.41 -11.70 -58.22
C GLU A 199 1.82 -11.95 -58.76
N LYS A 200 2.82 -11.93 -57.87
CA LYS A 200 4.21 -12.23 -58.25
C LYS A 200 4.36 -13.69 -58.69
N GLU A 201 3.80 -14.64 -57.95
CA GLU A 201 3.80 -16.06 -58.32
C GLU A 201 3.10 -16.30 -59.67
N CYS A 202 1.94 -15.67 -59.91
CA CYS A 202 1.25 -15.76 -61.20
C CYS A 202 2.10 -15.20 -62.34
N ASN A 203 2.80 -14.08 -62.12
CA ASN A 203 3.70 -13.51 -63.12
C ASN A 203 4.92 -14.40 -63.39
N GLU A 204 5.50 -15.00 -62.35
CA GLU A 204 6.60 -15.96 -62.49
C GLU A 204 6.16 -17.22 -63.24
N LEU A 205 4.96 -17.75 -62.96
CA LEU A 205 4.37 -18.87 -63.69
C LEU A 205 4.08 -18.52 -65.16
N ARG A 206 3.53 -17.33 -65.45
CA ARG A 206 3.35 -16.86 -66.84
C ARG A 206 4.68 -16.75 -67.57
N ALA A 207 5.71 -16.19 -66.94
CA ALA A 207 7.04 -16.08 -67.53
C ALA A 207 7.67 -17.47 -67.78
N LYS A 208 7.43 -18.44 -66.89
CA LYS A 208 7.88 -19.82 -67.10
C LYS A 208 7.14 -20.50 -68.26
N ALA A 209 5.83 -20.28 -68.38
CA ALA A 209 5.03 -20.82 -69.47
C ALA A 209 5.46 -20.24 -70.83
N GLN A 210 5.76 -18.94 -70.88
CA GLN A 210 6.31 -18.28 -72.07
C GLN A 210 7.68 -18.84 -72.48
N ARG A 211 8.58 -19.07 -71.52
CA ARG A 211 9.88 -19.71 -71.77
C ARG A 211 9.71 -21.13 -72.33
N MET A 212 8.89 -21.95 -71.69
CA MET A 212 8.59 -23.30 -72.20
C MET A 212 7.95 -23.29 -73.59
N ALA A 213 7.10 -22.31 -73.90
CA ALA A 213 6.51 -22.17 -75.23
C ALA A 213 7.57 -21.80 -76.29
N ALA A 214 8.52 -20.92 -75.95
CA ALA A 214 9.64 -20.58 -76.81
C ALA A 214 10.59 -21.78 -77.01
N ASP A 215 10.92 -22.50 -75.92
CA ASP A 215 11.76 -23.71 -75.97
C ASP A 215 11.10 -24.79 -76.84
N ASN A 216 9.78 -25.00 -76.72
CA ASN A 216 9.03 -25.93 -77.57
C ASN A 216 9.01 -25.50 -79.04
N GLN A 217 8.89 -24.21 -79.34
CA GLN A 217 9.00 -23.70 -80.70
C GLN A 217 10.40 -23.93 -81.27
N GLN A 218 11.44 -23.71 -80.46
CA GLN A 218 12.82 -23.92 -80.87
C GLN A 218 13.13 -25.40 -81.09
N LEU A 219 12.63 -26.30 -80.24
CA LEU A 219 12.71 -27.75 -80.45
C LEU A 219 11.94 -28.21 -81.70
N GLN A 220 10.78 -27.61 -81.99
CA GLN A 220 10.06 -27.87 -83.25
C GLN A 220 10.84 -27.41 -84.48
N LEU A 221 11.53 -26.27 -84.41
CA LEU A 221 12.39 -25.79 -85.48
C LEU A 221 13.62 -26.69 -85.67
N VAL A 222 14.24 -27.15 -84.58
CA VAL A 222 15.38 -28.08 -84.62
C VAL A 222 14.97 -29.43 -85.22
N ALA A 223 13.82 -29.97 -84.82
CA ALA A 223 13.26 -31.19 -85.40
C ALA A 223 12.91 -31.04 -86.91
N GLN A 224 12.66 -29.82 -87.38
CA GLN A 224 12.45 -29.52 -88.80
C GLN A 224 13.75 -29.25 -89.56
N SER A 225 14.83 -28.85 -88.87
CA SER A 225 16.13 -28.54 -89.46
C SER A 225 17.12 -29.71 -89.49
N GLU A 226 16.73 -30.91 -89.03
CA GLU A 226 17.51 -32.16 -89.22
C GLU A 226 17.50 -32.67 -90.69
N SER A 227 17.46 -31.76 -91.67
CA SER A 227 17.78 -32.03 -93.06
C SER A 227 19.12 -31.39 -93.40
N GLU A 228 20.15 -32.23 -93.39
CA GLU A 228 21.50 -32.08 -93.95
C GLU A 228 21.92 -30.70 -94.51
N ALA A 229 22.74 -29.96 -93.76
CA ALA A 229 24.01 -29.36 -94.21
C ALA A 229 24.62 -28.49 -93.08
N GLY A 230 25.95 -28.26 -93.11
CA GLY A 230 26.52 -27.04 -92.53
C GLY A 230 27.41 -27.16 -91.29
N LEU A 231 28.57 -27.82 -91.40
CA LEU A 231 29.62 -27.76 -90.36
C LEU A 231 30.17 -26.33 -90.08
N VAL A 232 29.90 -25.35 -90.96
CA VAL A 232 30.22 -23.93 -90.73
C VAL A 232 29.08 -23.23 -89.97
N GLU A 233 27.83 -23.64 -90.18
CA GLU A 233 26.65 -23.11 -89.47
C GLU A 233 26.65 -23.51 -87.99
N ALA A 234 27.25 -24.65 -87.64
CA ALA A 234 27.40 -25.09 -86.25
C ALA A 234 28.27 -24.12 -85.40
N SER A 235 29.32 -23.52 -85.97
CA SER A 235 30.16 -22.55 -85.24
C SER A 235 29.46 -21.21 -85.06
N THR A 236 28.73 -20.73 -86.07
CA THR A 236 27.92 -19.50 -85.94
C THR A 236 26.73 -19.73 -85.01
N ALA A 237 26.11 -20.91 -85.03
CA ALA A 237 25.04 -21.28 -84.11
C ALA A 237 25.54 -21.39 -82.66
N CYS A 238 26.76 -21.88 -82.42
CA CYS A 238 27.38 -21.82 -81.09
C CYS A 238 27.63 -20.38 -80.65
N MET A 239 28.13 -19.49 -81.51
CA MET A 239 28.30 -18.07 -81.17
C MET A 239 26.97 -17.34 -80.95
N GLU A 240 25.92 -17.69 -81.69
CA GLU A 240 24.57 -17.18 -81.47
C GLU A 240 23.96 -17.72 -80.17
N GLY A 241 24.23 -18.98 -79.84
CA GLY A 241 23.90 -19.60 -78.55
C GLY A 241 24.64 -18.95 -77.38
N ASP A 242 25.92 -18.63 -77.52
CA ASP A 242 26.68 -17.89 -76.52
C ASP A 242 26.15 -16.46 -76.36
N ARG A 243 25.72 -15.82 -77.46
CA ARG A 243 25.09 -14.50 -77.42
C ARG A 243 23.75 -14.52 -76.69
N THR A 244 22.91 -15.53 -76.92
CA THR A 244 21.63 -15.66 -76.20
C THR A 244 21.87 -16.01 -74.74
N PHE A 245 22.81 -16.92 -74.44
CA PHE A 245 23.21 -17.26 -73.08
C PHE A 245 23.75 -16.05 -72.30
N LEU A 246 24.63 -15.25 -72.91
CA LEU A 246 25.14 -14.02 -72.31
C LEU A 246 24.05 -12.95 -72.15
N SER A 247 23.11 -12.86 -73.09
CA SER A 247 21.95 -11.97 -72.98
C SER A 247 21.06 -12.37 -71.79
N ASP A 248 20.78 -13.66 -71.62
CA ASP A 248 20.00 -14.19 -70.51
C ASP A 248 20.73 -14.03 -69.17
N ALA A 249 22.04 -14.28 -69.14
CA ALA A 249 22.87 -14.03 -67.95
C ALA A 249 22.86 -12.55 -67.54
N VAL A 250 22.95 -11.62 -68.50
CA VAL A 250 22.84 -10.18 -68.23
C VAL A 250 21.44 -9.80 -67.75
N GLN A 251 20.40 -10.44 -68.28
CA GLN A 251 19.02 -10.23 -67.87
C GLN A 251 18.79 -10.71 -66.43
N ASP A 252 19.33 -11.88 -66.06
CA ASP A 252 19.27 -12.43 -64.71
C ASP A 252 20.04 -11.56 -63.70
N ILE A 253 21.22 -11.05 -64.08
CA ILE A 253 21.96 -10.07 -63.28
C ILE A 253 21.12 -8.79 -63.06
N LYS A 254 20.46 -8.28 -64.11
CA LYS A 254 19.56 -7.11 -63.98
C LYS A 254 18.35 -7.39 -63.07
N VAL A 255 17.79 -8.60 -63.11
CA VAL A 255 16.69 -9.00 -62.22
C VAL A 255 17.18 -9.12 -60.77
N ALA A 256 18.38 -9.65 -60.54
CA ALA A 256 19.01 -9.71 -59.23
C ALA A 256 19.27 -8.30 -58.67
N CYS A 257 19.82 -7.37 -59.46
CA CYS A 257 19.99 -5.97 -59.07
C CYS A 257 18.64 -5.29 -58.76
N ARG A 258 17.59 -5.52 -59.56
CA ARG A 258 16.24 -4.99 -59.28
C ARG A 258 15.64 -5.56 -57.99
N ARG A 259 15.90 -6.83 -57.67
CA ARG A 259 15.47 -7.45 -56.40
C ARG A 259 16.21 -6.81 -55.22
N GLN A 260 17.52 -6.57 -55.34
CA GLN A 260 18.30 -5.83 -54.33
C GLN A 260 17.80 -4.39 -54.16
N ASP A 261 17.53 -3.66 -55.25
CA ASP A 261 16.94 -2.32 -55.19
C ASP A 261 15.58 -2.29 -54.47
N ASN A 262 14.75 -3.32 -54.67
CA ASN A 262 13.48 -3.43 -53.96
C ASN A 262 13.66 -3.71 -52.47
N VAL A 263 14.68 -4.50 -52.10
CA VAL A 263 15.06 -4.73 -50.70
C VAL A 263 15.55 -3.42 -50.08
N ILE A 264 16.42 -2.68 -50.77
CA ILE A 264 16.93 -1.37 -50.31
C ILE A 264 15.76 -0.39 -50.14
N LYS A 265 14.85 -0.27 -51.11
CA LYS A 265 13.66 0.58 -51.01
C LYS A 265 12.75 0.17 -49.86
N ALA A 266 12.58 -1.13 -49.62
CA ALA A 266 11.79 -1.63 -48.48
C ALA A 266 12.48 -1.30 -47.14
N GLN A 267 13.80 -1.40 -47.05
CA GLN A 267 14.56 -1.00 -45.87
C GLN A 267 14.49 0.51 -45.62
N ILE A 268 14.65 1.34 -46.66
CA ILE A 268 14.50 2.80 -46.57
C ILE A 268 13.09 3.17 -46.13
N ALA A 269 12.05 2.56 -46.69
CA ALA A 269 10.66 2.80 -46.29
C ALA A 269 10.39 2.40 -44.84
N ARG A 270 10.96 1.28 -44.38
CA ARG A 270 10.90 0.84 -42.97
C ARG A 270 11.62 1.82 -42.05
N GLN A 271 12.80 2.31 -42.45
CA GLN A 271 13.56 3.32 -41.71
C GLN A 271 12.77 4.63 -41.59
N GLN A 272 12.17 5.11 -42.68
CA GLN A 272 11.31 6.29 -42.66
C GLN A 272 10.10 6.08 -41.74
N GLN A 273 9.44 4.92 -41.77
CA GLN A 273 8.34 4.60 -40.85
C GLN A 273 8.77 4.63 -39.38
N LEU A 274 9.93 4.06 -39.07
CA LEU A 274 10.49 4.06 -37.71
C LEU A 274 10.84 5.48 -37.28
N GLN A 275 11.41 6.30 -38.17
CA GLN A 275 11.72 7.70 -37.92
C GLN A 275 10.43 8.48 -37.60
N THR A 276 9.36 8.33 -38.39
CA THR A 276 8.08 9.03 -38.13
C THR A 276 7.45 8.61 -36.81
N ARG A 277 7.54 7.32 -36.44
CA ARG A 277 7.07 6.84 -35.13
C ARG A 277 7.89 7.45 -34.00
N LEU A 278 9.21 7.48 -34.14
CA LEU A 278 10.11 8.11 -33.17
C LEU A 278 9.79 9.59 -33.01
N ASP A 279 9.57 10.33 -34.10
CA ASP A 279 9.24 11.75 -34.06
C ASP A 279 7.90 12.01 -33.36
N THR A 280 6.92 11.13 -33.56
CA THR A 280 5.62 11.20 -32.88
C THR A 280 5.76 10.98 -31.38
N VAL A 281 6.54 9.97 -30.98
CA VAL A 281 6.84 9.70 -29.56
C VAL A 281 7.61 10.87 -28.93
N MET A 282 8.62 11.39 -29.62
CA MET A 282 9.39 12.56 -29.16
C MET A 282 8.52 13.81 -29.02
N ARG A 283 7.53 14.00 -29.89
CA ARG A 283 6.57 15.11 -29.78
C ARG A 283 5.68 14.95 -28.53
N ALA A 284 5.11 13.76 -28.32
CA ALA A 284 4.31 13.47 -27.13
C ALA A 284 5.13 13.64 -25.83
N LEU A 285 6.39 13.18 -25.82
CA LEU A 285 7.30 13.36 -24.69
C LEU A 285 7.62 14.84 -24.41
N ARG A 286 7.72 15.68 -25.45
CA ARG A 286 7.91 17.13 -25.28
C ARG A 286 6.65 17.80 -24.74
N GLU A 287 5.48 17.44 -25.24
CA GLU A 287 4.18 17.94 -24.75
C GLU A 287 3.97 17.60 -23.27
N MET A 288 4.38 16.40 -22.84
CA MET A 288 4.32 15.97 -21.44
C MET A 288 5.49 16.48 -20.57
N ARG A 289 6.42 17.28 -21.13
CA ARG A 289 7.67 17.75 -20.47
C ARG A 289 8.62 16.64 -19.98
N LEU A 290 8.43 15.40 -20.45
CA LEU A 290 9.24 14.23 -20.10
C LEU A 290 10.44 14.02 -21.03
N ALA A 291 10.59 14.82 -22.09
CA ALA A 291 11.67 14.66 -23.08
C ALA A 291 13.09 14.66 -22.46
N ARG A 292 13.32 15.53 -21.45
CA ARG A 292 14.63 15.60 -20.76
C ARG A 292 14.87 14.41 -19.83
N GLU A 293 13.81 13.82 -19.28
CA GLU A 293 13.89 12.61 -18.45
C GLU A 293 14.10 11.37 -19.32
N PHE A 294 13.46 11.32 -20.49
CA PHE A 294 13.66 10.28 -21.49
C PHE A 294 15.10 10.28 -22.05
N GLU A 295 15.64 11.44 -22.44
CA GLU A 295 17.04 11.54 -22.90
C GLU A 295 18.07 11.14 -21.84
N ARG A 296 17.71 11.30 -20.55
CA ARG A 296 18.55 10.92 -19.41
C ARG A 296 18.41 9.45 -19.01
N ASN A 297 17.27 8.82 -19.29
CA ASN A 297 16.93 7.45 -18.88
C ASN A 297 16.98 6.41 -20.02
N VAL A 298 17.06 6.83 -21.29
CA VAL A 298 17.30 5.92 -22.40
C VAL A 298 18.75 5.45 -22.35
N ALA A 299 18.95 4.17 -22.06
CA ALA A 299 20.23 3.53 -22.22
C ALA A 299 20.68 3.70 -23.68
N LYS A 300 21.87 4.29 -23.89
CA LYS A 300 22.53 4.39 -25.21
C LYS A 300 22.78 3.03 -25.89
N SER A 301 22.33 1.92 -25.30
CA SER A 301 22.37 0.57 -25.87
C SER A 301 21.17 0.25 -26.77
N ALA A 302 20.06 0.99 -26.72
CA ALA A 302 18.85 0.67 -27.51
C ALA A 302 18.95 1.04 -29.01
N LEU A 303 20.02 1.74 -29.40
CA LEU A 303 20.29 2.14 -30.80
C LEU A 303 21.32 1.25 -31.50
N VAL A 304 21.85 0.23 -30.83
CA VAL A 304 22.78 -0.73 -31.44
C VAL A 304 22.07 -2.08 -31.56
N PRO A 305 21.84 -2.59 -32.79
CA PRO A 305 21.23 -3.90 -32.99
C PRO A 305 21.99 -4.99 -32.21
N SER A 306 21.26 -5.91 -31.59
CA SER A 306 21.81 -7.04 -30.80
C SER A 306 22.74 -7.98 -31.58
N ALA A 307 22.89 -7.78 -32.90
CA ALA A 307 23.81 -8.50 -33.78
C ALA A 307 25.28 -8.04 -33.67
N SER A 308 25.59 -7.00 -32.89
CA SER A 308 26.99 -6.53 -32.67
C SER A 308 27.62 -7.11 -31.39
N ARG A 309 27.09 -8.24 -30.90
CA ARG A 309 27.52 -8.88 -29.65
C ARG A 309 28.63 -9.92 -29.85
N GLU A 310 28.94 -10.26 -31.08
CA GLU A 310 30.15 -11.01 -31.45
C GLU A 310 31.32 -10.02 -31.49
N GLU A 311 32.45 -10.41 -30.89
CA GLU A 311 33.70 -9.67 -31.04
C GLU A 311 34.00 -9.53 -32.54
N PRO A 312 34.38 -8.34 -33.04
CA PRO A 312 34.78 -8.22 -34.43
C PRO A 312 36.01 -9.12 -34.63
N GLU A 313 35.84 -10.17 -35.44
CA GLU A 313 36.93 -11.03 -35.93
C GLU A 313 38.06 -10.13 -36.44
N ASP A 314 39.30 -10.52 -36.15
CA ASP A 314 40.45 -9.71 -36.51
C ASP A 314 40.47 -9.53 -38.03
N VAL A 315 40.59 -8.29 -38.51
CA VAL A 315 40.40 -7.95 -39.93
C VAL A 315 41.37 -8.74 -40.82
N ALA A 316 42.50 -9.18 -40.25
CA ALA A 316 43.49 -10.05 -40.87
C ALA A 316 43.00 -11.48 -41.15
N GLU A 317 42.03 -12.01 -40.39
CA GLU A 317 41.49 -13.37 -40.57
C GLU A 317 40.41 -13.43 -41.67
N VAL A 318 39.76 -12.29 -41.98
CA VAL A 318 38.67 -12.19 -42.95
C VAL A 318 39.17 -11.78 -44.35
N LEU A 319 40.38 -11.20 -44.43
CA LEU A 319 40.99 -10.82 -45.70
C LEU A 319 41.53 -12.05 -46.44
N PRO A 320 41.22 -12.22 -47.74
CA PRO A 320 41.91 -13.18 -48.58
C PRO A 320 43.42 -12.88 -48.62
N GLU A 321 44.29 -13.90 -48.64
CA GLU A 321 45.76 -13.79 -48.57
C GLU A 321 46.41 -12.83 -49.60
N ASN A 322 45.67 -12.45 -50.65
CA ASN A 322 46.15 -11.62 -51.76
C ASN A 322 45.65 -10.16 -51.75
N GLU A 323 44.80 -9.76 -50.79
CA GLU A 323 44.28 -8.39 -50.70
C GLU A 323 44.95 -7.59 -49.58
N TYR A 324 45.54 -6.44 -49.95
CA TYR A 324 46.14 -5.52 -49.01
C TYR A 324 45.24 -4.30 -48.79
N ILE A 325 44.90 -4.04 -47.53
CA ILE A 325 44.20 -2.82 -47.13
C ILE A 325 45.20 -1.65 -47.08
N PRO A 326 44.87 -0.48 -47.65
CA PRO A 326 45.66 0.73 -47.48
C PRO A 326 45.94 1.06 -46.00
N VAL A 327 47.17 1.47 -45.70
CA VAL A 327 47.66 1.70 -44.32
C VAL A 327 46.77 2.68 -43.54
N ASP A 328 46.23 3.70 -44.19
CA ASP A 328 45.35 4.68 -43.55
C ASP A 328 44.00 4.06 -43.14
N THR A 329 43.45 3.17 -43.96
CA THR A 329 42.22 2.43 -43.65
C THR A 329 42.47 1.45 -42.51
N TYR A 330 43.61 0.76 -42.49
CA TYR A 330 44.01 -0.13 -41.39
C TYR A 330 44.16 0.64 -40.06
N ARG A 331 44.84 1.80 -40.07
CA ARG A 331 44.96 2.68 -38.90
C ARG A 331 43.60 3.15 -38.40
N LEU A 332 42.67 3.46 -39.31
CA LEU A 332 41.31 3.87 -38.96
C LEU A 332 40.53 2.73 -38.30
N LEU A 333 40.61 1.52 -38.86
CA LEU A 333 39.98 0.32 -38.32
C LEU A 333 40.55 -0.05 -36.95
N TYR A 334 41.87 0.01 -36.79
CA TYR A 334 42.55 -0.25 -35.52
C TYR A 334 42.11 0.74 -34.42
N LYS A 335 42.10 2.04 -34.74
CA LYS A 335 41.62 3.08 -33.81
C LYS A 335 40.15 2.89 -33.45
N ASN A 336 39.33 2.43 -34.39
CA ASN A 336 37.92 2.15 -34.14
C ASN A 336 37.74 0.93 -33.22
N ASN A 337 38.56 -0.11 -33.40
CA ASN A 337 38.58 -1.29 -32.53
C ASN A 337 38.99 -0.93 -31.10
N GLU A 338 40.04 -0.11 -30.94
CA GLU A 338 40.49 0.40 -29.63
C GLU A 338 39.42 1.24 -28.93
N MET A 339 38.72 2.12 -29.66
CA MET A 339 37.57 2.85 -29.15
C MET A 339 36.40 1.92 -28.78
N MET A 340 36.21 0.82 -29.49
CA MET A 340 35.19 -0.16 -29.15
C MET A 340 35.53 -0.90 -27.85
N ARG A 341 36.77 -1.39 -27.70
CA ARG A 341 37.25 -2.09 -26.50
C ARG A 341 37.15 -1.21 -25.25
N THR A 342 37.59 0.04 -25.35
CA THR A 342 37.49 1.00 -24.24
C THR A 342 36.05 1.34 -23.87
N ASN A 343 35.15 1.45 -24.86
CA ASN A 343 33.72 1.64 -24.62
C ASN A 343 33.07 0.41 -23.97
N VAL A 344 33.45 -0.80 -24.36
CA VAL A 344 32.97 -2.04 -23.73
C VAL A 344 33.41 -2.10 -22.27
N ALA A 345 34.69 -1.83 -21.97
CA ALA A 345 35.19 -1.80 -20.59
C ALA A 345 34.46 -0.77 -19.71
N ARG A 346 34.22 0.44 -20.25
CA ARG A 346 33.45 1.49 -19.54
C ARG A 346 31.99 1.07 -19.30
N LYS A 347 31.37 0.37 -20.25
CA LYS A 347 30.01 -0.16 -20.09
C LYS A 347 29.93 -1.26 -19.04
N ASN A 348 30.91 -2.16 -18.99
CA ASN A 348 30.98 -3.21 -17.96
C ASN A 348 31.10 -2.60 -16.56
N MET A 349 31.93 -1.56 -16.38
CA MET A 349 31.99 -0.80 -15.12
C MET A 349 30.64 -0.18 -14.75
N LEU A 350 29.94 0.43 -15.71
CA LEU A 350 28.63 1.00 -15.45
C LEU A 350 27.60 -0.07 -15.06
N VAL A 351 27.65 -1.26 -15.67
CA VAL A 351 26.77 -2.39 -15.29
C VAL A 351 27.03 -2.80 -13.84
N LEU A 352 28.30 -2.95 -13.43
CA LEU A 352 28.66 -3.28 -12.05
C LEU A 352 28.16 -2.22 -11.04
N GLU A 353 28.28 -0.93 -11.37
CA GLU A 353 27.73 0.15 -10.54
C GLU A 353 26.20 0.07 -10.41
N LYS A 354 25.50 -0.29 -11.50
CA LYS A 354 24.05 -0.45 -11.50
C LYS A 354 23.60 -1.69 -10.74
N GLU A 355 24.30 -2.80 -10.87
CA GLU A 355 24.06 -4.02 -10.10
C GLU A 355 24.25 -3.76 -8.60
N SER A 356 25.28 -3.00 -8.21
CA SER A 356 25.47 -2.57 -6.81
C SER A 356 24.30 -1.71 -6.31
N ALA A 357 23.79 -0.79 -7.12
CA ALA A 357 22.62 0.01 -6.77
C ALA A 357 21.35 -0.85 -6.63
N VAL A 358 21.15 -1.84 -7.51
CA VAL A 358 20.03 -2.79 -7.43
C VAL A 358 20.10 -3.61 -6.15
N GLN A 359 21.27 -4.17 -5.82
CA GLN A 359 21.46 -4.92 -4.56
C GLN A 359 21.16 -4.06 -3.33
N SER A 360 21.56 -2.78 -3.34
CA SER A 360 21.22 -1.86 -2.24
C SER A 360 19.72 -1.60 -2.13
N MET A 361 19.01 -1.48 -3.25
CA MET A 361 17.55 -1.34 -3.25
C MET A 361 16.86 -2.63 -2.77
N GLU A 362 17.31 -3.79 -3.22
CA GLU A 362 16.78 -5.09 -2.78
C GLU A 362 16.94 -5.28 -1.27
N ALA A 363 18.10 -4.92 -0.71
CA ALA A 363 18.31 -4.95 0.74
C ALA A 363 17.37 -4.00 1.50
N LYS A 364 17.11 -2.80 0.98
CA LYS A 364 16.15 -1.86 1.57
C LYS A 364 14.70 -2.36 1.48
N VAL A 365 14.32 -2.98 0.38
CA VAL A 365 13.00 -3.59 0.21
C VAL A 365 12.82 -4.74 1.20
N ALA A 366 13.82 -5.61 1.36
CA ALA A 366 13.80 -6.68 2.34
C ALA A 366 13.62 -6.14 3.78
N SER A 367 14.37 -5.09 4.15
CA SER A 367 14.24 -4.44 5.45
C SER A 367 12.86 -3.83 5.68
N ASN A 368 12.27 -3.19 4.67
CA ASN A 368 10.92 -2.63 4.76
C ASN A 368 9.85 -3.72 4.89
N ILE A 369 9.99 -4.85 4.19
CA ILE A 369 9.10 -6.00 4.33
C ILE A 369 9.17 -6.55 5.76
N GLU A 370 10.37 -6.68 6.31
CA GLU A 370 10.56 -7.18 7.67
C GLU A 370 9.93 -6.25 8.72
N SER A 371 10.15 -4.94 8.60
CA SER A 371 9.50 -3.94 9.45
C SER A 371 7.97 -3.95 9.34
N HIS A 372 7.43 -4.09 8.12
CA HIS A 372 5.99 -4.18 7.92
C HIS A 372 5.40 -5.45 8.57
N ASN A 373 6.11 -6.58 8.49
CA ASN A 373 5.68 -7.83 9.13
C ASN A 373 5.76 -7.76 10.67
N GLU A 374 6.69 -6.99 11.24
CA GLU A 374 6.71 -6.71 12.68
C GLU A 374 5.52 -5.87 13.12
N VAL A 375 5.20 -4.80 12.36
CA VAL A 375 4.02 -3.96 12.64
C VAL A 375 2.73 -4.76 12.52
N ALA A 376 2.58 -5.57 11.46
CA ALA A 376 1.41 -6.42 11.27
C ALA A 376 1.23 -7.43 12.43
N ARG A 377 2.31 -8.06 12.89
CA ARG A 377 2.27 -8.95 14.07
C ARG A 377 1.88 -8.19 15.34
N HIS A 378 2.37 -6.97 15.52
CA HIS A 378 2.00 -6.15 16.66
C HIS A 378 0.52 -5.74 16.63
N ASP A 379 -0.01 -5.39 15.46
CA ASP A 379 -1.43 -5.07 15.28
C ASP A 379 -2.33 -6.30 15.54
N GLU A 380 -1.92 -7.50 15.08
CA GLU A 380 -2.62 -8.76 15.38
C GLU A 380 -2.63 -9.05 16.89
N GLU A 381 -1.49 -8.88 17.58
CA GLU A 381 -1.42 -9.00 19.04
C GLU A 381 -2.36 -8.01 19.74
N VAL A 382 -2.33 -6.73 19.34
CA VAL A 382 -3.19 -5.70 19.93
C VAL A 382 -4.67 -5.99 19.69
N GLN A 383 -5.04 -6.49 18.51
CA GLN A 383 -6.43 -6.91 18.25
C GLN A 383 -6.84 -8.11 19.10
N MET A 384 -5.98 -9.11 19.25
CA MET A 384 -6.25 -10.28 20.09
C MET A 384 -6.44 -9.90 21.56
N TYR A 385 -5.51 -9.12 22.13
CA TYR A 385 -5.62 -8.71 23.53
C TYR A 385 -6.71 -7.64 23.77
N GLY A 386 -6.93 -6.75 22.80
CA GLY A 386 -7.97 -5.73 22.86
C GLY A 386 -9.39 -6.32 22.82
N THR A 387 -9.62 -7.31 21.96
CA THR A 387 -10.92 -8.00 21.88
C THR A 387 -11.23 -8.80 23.13
N ASP A 388 -10.23 -9.50 23.69
CA ASP A 388 -10.39 -10.21 24.96
C ASP A 388 -10.65 -9.26 26.15
N SER A 389 -9.94 -8.12 26.20
CA SER A 389 -10.19 -7.09 27.22
C SER A 389 -11.60 -6.51 27.12
N ILE A 390 -12.08 -6.21 25.90
CA ILE A 390 -13.44 -5.70 25.68
C ILE A 390 -14.47 -6.75 26.11
N ARG A 391 -14.26 -8.02 25.74
CA ARG A 391 -15.15 -9.13 26.11
C ARG A 391 -15.24 -9.30 27.64
N MET A 392 -14.11 -9.22 28.34
CA MET A 392 -14.09 -9.29 29.81
C MET A 392 -14.83 -8.10 30.45
N THR A 393 -14.65 -6.88 29.93
CA THR A 393 -15.39 -5.71 30.43
C THR A 393 -16.90 -5.79 30.16
N GLN A 394 -17.31 -6.36 29.03
CA GLN A 394 -18.73 -6.59 28.73
C GLN A 394 -19.35 -7.61 29.68
N GLN A 395 -18.64 -8.72 29.98
CA GLN A 395 -19.11 -9.70 30.96
C GLN A 395 -19.25 -9.08 32.37
N GLN A 396 -18.28 -8.27 32.79
CA GLN A 396 -18.37 -7.55 34.07
C GLN A 396 -19.58 -6.61 34.10
N LEU A 397 -19.80 -5.85 33.03
CA LEU A 397 -20.95 -4.95 32.92
C LEU A 397 -22.29 -5.71 32.98
N GLU A 398 -22.41 -6.85 32.29
CA GLU A 398 -23.59 -7.70 32.37
C GLU A 398 -23.82 -8.24 33.78
N THR A 399 -22.77 -8.63 34.50
CA THR A 399 -22.90 -9.07 35.90
C THR A 399 -23.37 -7.94 36.81
N GLU A 400 -22.86 -6.71 36.63
CA GLU A 400 -23.28 -5.54 37.40
C GLU A 400 -24.74 -5.18 37.10
N VAL A 401 -25.15 -5.18 35.83
CA VAL A 401 -26.54 -4.92 35.42
C VAL A 401 -27.50 -5.95 36.04
N ASN A 402 -27.13 -7.22 36.04
CA ASN A 402 -27.93 -8.27 36.67
C ASN A 402 -28.02 -8.08 38.19
N THR A 403 -26.92 -7.68 38.83
CA THR A 403 -26.86 -7.44 40.28
C THR A 403 -27.73 -6.24 40.68
N LEU A 404 -27.63 -5.14 39.93
CA LEU A 404 -28.45 -3.94 40.13
C LEU A 404 -29.95 -4.23 39.89
N SER A 405 -30.27 -5.03 38.87
CA SER A 405 -31.65 -5.44 38.60
C SER A 405 -32.25 -6.22 39.77
N GLN A 406 -31.50 -7.18 40.34
CA GLN A 406 -31.93 -7.91 41.54
C GLN A 406 -32.09 -7.00 42.77
N GLN A 407 -31.25 -5.97 42.93
CA GLN A 407 -31.40 -4.99 44.00
C GLN A 407 -32.66 -4.14 43.84
N ILE A 408 -32.96 -3.71 42.60
CA ILE A 408 -34.19 -2.97 42.28
C ILE A 408 -35.42 -3.82 42.59
N GLU A 409 -35.44 -5.11 42.22
CA GLU A 409 -36.54 -6.02 42.54
C GLU A 409 -36.75 -6.18 44.05
N LYS A 410 -35.66 -6.35 44.82
CA LYS A 410 -35.72 -6.43 46.29
C LYS A 410 -36.28 -5.15 46.91
N LEU A 411 -35.82 -3.98 46.44
CA LEU A 411 -36.32 -2.69 46.90
C LEU A 411 -37.80 -2.49 46.53
N HIS A 412 -38.21 -2.94 45.35
CA HIS A 412 -39.60 -2.90 44.93
C HIS A 412 -40.49 -3.78 45.82
N ALA A 413 -40.06 -5.02 46.11
CA ALA A 413 -40.76 -5.92 47.04
C ALA A 413 -40.88 -5.30 48.44
N ALA A 414 -39.80 -4.75 48.99
CA ALA A 414 -39.81 -4.07 50.27
C ALA A 414 -40.73 -2.83 50.29
N ASN A 415 -40.79 -2.06 49.19
CA ASN A 415 -41.69 -0.92 49.07
C ASN A 415 -43.16 -1.35 49.07
N VAL A 416 -43.48 -2.46 48.38
CA VAL A 416 -44.83 -3.05 48.38
C VAL A 416 -45.24 -3.48 49.79
N GLU A 417 -44.36 -4.15 50.54
CA GLU A 417 -44.61 -4.53 51.93
C GLU A 417 -44.79 -3.33 52.86
N LEU A 418 -43.95 -2.30 52.72
CA LEU A 418 -44.06 -1.06 53.48
C LEU A 418 -45.38 -0.33 53.19
N ARG A 419 -45.80 -0.26 51.92
CA ARG A 419 -47.11 0.30 51.56
C ARG A 419 -48.26 -0.49 52.18
N ALA A 420 -48.18 -1.82 52.17
CA ALA A 420 -49.17 -2.69 52.80
C ALA A 420 -49.27 -2.46 54.31
N THR A 421 -48.13 -2.38 55.01
CA THR A 421 -48.08 -2.12 56.47
C THR A 421 -48.57 -0.73 56.83
N ILE A 422 -48.23 0.30 56.05
CA ILE A 422 -48.75 1.66 56.23
C ILE A 422 -50.26 1.67 56.05
N SER A 423 -50.79 1.05 54.99
CA SER A 423 -52.25 0.97 54.77
C SER A 423 -52.99 0.31 55.94
N LYS A 424 -52.40 -0.73 56.54
CA LYS A 424 -52.95 -1.45 57.68
C LYS A 424 -52.95 -0.59 58.94
N LYS A 425 -51.84 0.12 59.21
CA LYS A 425 -51.74 1.08 60.33
C LYS A 425 -52.72 2.25 60.18
N THR A 426 -52.86 2.80 58.97
CA THR A 426 -53.80 3.89 58.68
C THR A 426 -55.25 3.46 58.88
N ARG A 427 -55.64 2.24 58.47
CA ARG A 427 -56.97 1.67 58.76
C ARG A 427 -57.22 1.49 60.26
N MET A 428 -56.24 1.01 61.02
CA MET A 428 -56.36 0.88 62.48
C MET A 428 -56.45 2.23 63.19
N ALA A 429 -55.75 3.25 62.71
CA ALA A 429 -55.83 4.61 63.25
C ALA A 429 -57.20 5.27 62.97
N GLN A 430 -57.80 5.02 61.79
CA GLN A 430 -59.16 5.47 61.47
C GLN A 430 -60.22 4.75 62.32
N ALA A 431 -60.06 3.45 62.57
CA ALA A 431 -60.95 2.68 63.45
C ALA A 431 -60.88 3.12 64.93
N ARG A 432 -59.71 3.58 65.40
CA ARG A 432 -59.55 4.17 66.74
C ARG A 432 -60.15 5.58 66.86
N LYS A 433 -60.11 6.39 65.80
CA LYS A 433 -60.77 7.70 65.76
C LYS A 433 -62.30 7.57 65.76
N SER A 434 -62.88 6.59 65.07
CA SER A 434 -64.33 6.37 65.05
C SER A 434 -64.89 5.82 66.36
N THR A 435 -64.09 5.11 67.15
CA THR A 435 -64.46 4.64 68.49
C THR A 435 -64.33 5.74 69.55
N ALA A 436 -63.34 6.63 69.46
CA ALA A 436 -63.19 7.77 70.36
C ALA A 436 -64.27 8.87 70.16
N VAL A 437 -64.83 9.00 68.95
CA VAL A 437 -65.95 9.94 68.66
C VAL A 437 -67.29 9.41 69.15
N ARG A 438 -67.41 8.11 69.45
CA ARG A 438 -68.64 7.48 69.97
C ARG A 438 -68.74 7.47 71.51
N GLN A 439 -67.70 7.93 72.21
CA GLN A 439 -67.62 7.98 73.69
C GLN A 439 -67.59 9.41 74.26
N LYS A 440 -67.86 10.41 73.42
CA LYS A 440 -68.30 11.75 73.84
C LYS A 440 -69.76 11.91 73.43
#